data_AF-A0A915SL89-F1
#
_entry.id   AF-A0A915SL89-F1
#
_cell.length_a   1.000
_cell.length_b   1.000
_cell.length_c   1.000
_cell.angle_alpha   90.00
_cell.angle_beta   90.00
_cell.angle_gamma   90.00
#
_symmetry.space_group_name_H-M   'P 1'
#
loop_
_entity.id
_entity.type
_entity.pdbx_description
1 polymer ?
#
loop_
_entity_poly.entity_id
_entity_poly.type
_entity_poly.pdbx_seq_one_letter_code
_entity_poly.pdbx_strand_id
1 'polypeptide(L)'
;MSEELEDRWDVSVNINKDVDNLKYSKKVIIIIKNHSPFIRKFEIGTKTINLKDQYMALRFRLYYNFISPAIINIDKYRKENIELLIPNLEYREDEYILLYVKNLDKNETKEIKIYLR
;
A
#
# COMPACT_ATOMS: atom_id res chain seq x y z
N MET A 1 -25.21 -29.13 1.96
CA MET A 1 -24.41 -28.34 1.01
C MET A 1 -23.72 -27.25 1.80
N SER A 2 -22.46 -27.45 2.17
CA SER A 2 -21.60 -26.36 2.64
C SER A 2 -21.34 -25.49 1.42
N GLU A 3 -22.06 -24.38 1.29
CA GLU A 3 -21.58 -23.27 0.45
C GLU A 3 -20.20 -22.93 1.00
N GLU A 4 -19.15 -23.37 0.31
CA GLU A 4 -17.81 -22.84 0.51
C GLU A 4 -17.94 -21.34 0.28
N LEU A 5 -18.10 -20.58 1.37
CA LEU A 5 -17.99 -19.13 1.37
C LEU A 5 -16.63 -18.87 0.74
N GLU A 6 -16.62 -18.52 -0.55
CA GLU A 6 -15.36 -18.26 -1.24
C GLU A 6 -14.60 -17.25 -0.40
N ASP A 7 -13.45 -17.69 0.11
CA ASP A 7 -12.60 -16.88 0.97
C ASP A 7 -11.96 -15.78 0.11
N ARG A 8 -12.77 -14.79 -0.24
CA ARG A 8 -12.41 -13.63 -1.03
C ARG A 8 -11.79 -12.61 -0.10
N TRP A 9 -10.90 -11.81 -0.66
CA TRP A 9 -10.39 -10.58 -0.06
C TRP A 9 -9.99 -9.65 -1.19
N ASP A 10 -10.06 -8.35 -0.96
CA ASP A 10 -9.76 -7.35 -1.96
C ASP A 10 -8.95 -6.19 -1.42
N VAL A 11 -8.21 -5.55 -2.32
CA VAL A 11 -7.44 -4.35 -2.01
C VAL A 11 -7.81 -3.26 -2.98
N SER A 12 -8.20 -2.11 -2.43
CA SER A 12 -8.39 -0.89 -3.20
C SER A 12 -7.45 0.18 -2.71
N VAL A 13 -7.15 1.14 -3.57
CA VAL A 13 -6.29 2.28 -3.23
C VAL A 13 -7.04 3.57 -3.48
N ASN A 14 -6.91 4.50 -2.55
CA ASN A 14 -7.30 5.89 -2.73
C ASN A 14 -6.06 6.78 -2.69
N ILE A 15 -5.94 7.72 -3.62
CA ILE A 15 -4.82 8.66 -3.70
C ILE A 15 -5.39 10.05 -3.49
N ASN A 16 -5.03 10.68 -2.37
CA ASN A 16 -5.36 12.06 -2.08
C ASN A 16 -4.15 12.95 -2.40
N LYS A 17 -4.33 13.92 -3.29
CA LYS A 17 -3.30 14.90 -3.68
C LYS A 17 -3.34 16.18 -2.85
N ASP A 18 -4.43 16.44 -2.14
CA ASP A 18 -4.59 17.61 -1.28
C ASP A 18 -4.04 17.28 0.11
N VAL A 19 -2.71 17.26 0.21
CA VAL A 19 -2.01 17.15 1.48
C VAL A 19 -1.53 18.55 1.86
N ASP A 20 -2.10 19.13 2.93
CA ASP A 20 -1.68 20.42 3.52
C ASP A 20 -0.29 20.29 4.17
N ASN A 21 0.72 19.89 3.40
CA ASN A 21 2.06 19.69 3.90
C ASN A 21 3.10 19.86 2.79
N LEU A 22 3.94 20.89 2.89
CA LEU A 22 5.04 21.14 1.96
C LEU A 22 5.99 19.94 1.79
N LYS A 23 6.08 19.05 2.79
CA LYS A 23 6.93 17.85 2.79
C LYS A 23 6.39 16.71 1.93
N TYR A 24 5.09 16.63 1.69
CA TYR A 24 4.43 15.48 1.04
C TYR A 24 3.53 15.91 -0.11
N SER A 25 3.65 15.25 -1.26
CA SER A 25 2.88 15.58 -2.47
C SER A 25 1.52 14.89 -2.52
N LYS A 26 1.41 13.72 -1.87
CA LYS A 26 0.16 12.94 -1.82
C LYS A 26 0.16 11.96 -0.67
N LYS A 27 -1.05 11.61 -0.26
CA LYS A 27 -1.35 10.52 0.67
C LYS A 27 -1.99 9.38 -0.09
N VAL A 28 -1.43 8.18 0.05
CA VAL A 28 -1.99 6.96 -0.53
C VAL A 28 -2.58 6.14 0.62
N ILE A 29 -3.83 5.75 0.46
CA ILE A 29 -4.58 4.94 1.44
C ILE A 29 -4.85 3.59 0.80
N ILE A 30 -4.20 2.56 1.33
CA ILE A 30 -4.45 1.16 0.95
C ILE A 30 -5.58 0.65 1.83
N ILE A 31 -6.63 0.12 1.21
CA ILE A 31 -7.84 -0.34 1.88
C ILE A 31 -7.98 -1.83 1.64
N ILE A 32 -7.85 -2.62 2.70
CA ILE A 32 -8.13 -4.06 2.67
C ILE A 32 -9.58 -4.28 3.07
N LYS A 33 -10.34 -4.96 2.22
CA LYS A 33 -11.79 -5.12 2.35
C LYS A 33 -12.27 -6.47 1.85
N ASN A 34 -13.56 -6.74 2.08
CA ASN A 34 -14.26 -7.92 1.58
C ASN A 34 -13.53 -9.23 1.93
N HIS A 35 -12.80 -9.26 3.05
CA HIS A 35 -12.07 -10.44 3.50
C HIS A 35 -12.98 -11.35 4.32
N SER A 36 -12.83 -12.66 4.12
CA SER A 36 -13.49 -13.67 4.94
C SER A 36 -13.15 -13.50 6.43
N PRO A 37 -14.06 -13.85 7.35
CA PRO A 37 -13.80 -13.90 8.78
C PRO A 37 -12.56 -14.67 9.25
N PHE A 38 -12.09 -15.60 8.44
CA PHE A 38 -10.96 -16.48 8.72
C PHE A 38 -9.63 -15.89 8.24
N ILE A 39 -9.69 -14.90 7.35
CA ILE A 39 -8.53 -14.15 6.86
C ILE A 39 -8.39 -12.89 7.70
N ARG A 40 -7.28 -12.76 8.42
CA ARG A 40 -7.06 -11.63 9.33
C ARG A 40 -5.66 -11.06 9.26
N LYS A 41 -4.66 -11.86 8.90
CA LYS A 41 -3.26 -11.43 8.92
C LYS A 41 -2.81 -10.99 7.54
N PHE A 42 -2.41 -9.73 7.45
CA PHE A 42 -1.87 -9.15 6.22
C PHE A 42 -0.50 -8.55 6.46
N GLU A 43 0.39 -8.75 5.49
CA GLU A 43 1.68 -8.08 5.40
C GLU A 43 1.63 -7.10 4.24
N ILE A 44 1.88 -5.82 4.51
CA ILE A 44 1.97 -4.78 3.49
C ILE A 44 3.41 -4.29 3.42
N GLY A 45 3.97 -4.23 2.23
CA GLY A 45 5.34 -3.77 2.04
C GLY A 45 5.56 -3.05 0.73
N THR A 46 6.70 -2.40 0.63
CA THR A 46 7.19 -1.83 -0.63
C THR A 46 8.10 -2.85 -1.30
N LYS A 47 7.68 -3.36 -2.47
CA LYS A 47 8.46 -4.30 -3.28
C LYS A 47 9.54 -3.58 -4.07
N THR A 48 9.22 -2.44 -4.67
CA THR A 48 10.15 -1.71 -5.54
C THR A 48 9.85 -0.21 -5.52
N ILE A 49 10.90 0.61 -5.53
CA ILE A 49 10.83 2.05 -5.76
C ILE A 49 11.59 2.32 -7.06
N ASN A 50 10.86 2.67 -8.12
CA ASN A 50 11.41 2.95 -9.43
C ASN A 50 11.55 4.45 -9.63
N LEU A 51 12.76 4.95 -9.37
CA LEU A 51 13.18 6.34 -9.55
C LEU A 51 14.44 6.35 -10.41
N LYS A 52 14.46 7.17 -11.47
CA LYS A 52 15.59 7.21 -12.42
C LYS A 52 16.80 7.93 -11.84
N ASP A 53 16.55 9.01 -11.11
CA ASP A 53 17.59 9.82 -10.49
C ASP A 53 18.00 9.24 -9.13
N GLN A 54 19.28 8.92 -8.96
CA GLN A 54 19.81 8.31 -7.74
C GLN A 54 19.75 9.26 -6.53
N TYR A 55 19.98 10.56 -6.74
CA TYR A 55 19.91 11.56 -5.68
C TYR A 55 18.46 11.73 -5.20
N MET A 56 17.52 11.77 -6.14
CA MET A 56 16.10 11.78 -5.81
C MET A 56 15.68 10.47 -5.11
N ALA A 57 16.20 9.32 -5.54
CA ALA A 57 15.92 8.05 -4.89
C ALA A 57 16.37 8.02 -3.43
N LEU A 58 17.54 8.60 -3.13
CA LEU A 58 18.02 8.77 -1.76
C LEU A 58 17.09 9.69 -0.96
N ARG A 59 16.75 10.87 -1.48
CA ARG A 59 15.83 11.80 -0.83
C ARG A 59 14.47 11.17 -0.59
N PHE A 60 13.95 10.41 -1.55
CA PHE A 60 12.71 9.69 -1.41
C PHE A 60 12.76 8.76 -0.20
N ARG A 61 13.79 7.91 -0.09
CA ARG A 61 13.93 6.96 1.03
C ARG A 61 14.05 7.63 2.39
N LEU A 62 14.69 8.80 2.46
CA LEU A 62 14.80 9.55 3.72
C LEU A 62 13.47 10.11 4.21
N TYR A 63 12.56 10.45 3.30
CA TYR A 63 11.27 11.07 3.64
C TYR A 63 10.07 10.15 3.47
N TYR A 64 10.24 8.99 2.84
CA TYR A 64 9.19 8.00 2.61
C TYR A 64 8.66 7.49 3.94
N ASN A 65 7.43 7.87 4.26
CA ASN A 65 6.85 7.62 5.56
C ASN A 65 5.99 6.36 5.53
N PHE A 66 6.65 5.21 5.45
CA PHE A 66 5.99 3.91 5.54
C PHE A 66 6.92 2.87 6.18
N ILE A 67 6.44 2.23 7.25
CA ILE A 67 7.17 1.13 7.90
C ILE A 67 6.93 -0.12 7.05
N SER A 68 7.99 -0.61 6.38
CA SER A 68 7.91 -1.74 5.46
C SER A 68 8.82 -2.89 5.90
N PRO A 69 8.32 -4.12 6.06
CA PRO A 69 6.91 -4.50 5.98
C PRO A 69 6.12 -4.13 7.26
N ALA A 70 4.85 -3.77 7.09
CA ALA A 70 3.87 -3.63 8.15
C ALA A 70 3.01 -4.90 8.23
N ILE A 71 2.99 -5.54 9.38
CA ILE A 71 2.10 -6.68 9.65
C ILE A 71 0.90 -6.16 10.43
N ILE A 72 -0.30 -6.40 9.91
CA ILE A 72 -1.55 -5.99 10.54
C ILE A 72 -2.46 -7.20 10.73
N ASN A 73 -3.29 -7.11 11.77
CA ASN A 73 -4.31 -8.09 12.07
C ASN A 73 -5.66 -7.38 12.03
N ILE A 74 -6.53 -7.74 11.09
CA ILE A 74 -7.81 -7.09 10.86
C ILE A 74 -8.91 -7.89 11.56
N ASP A 75 -9.68 -7.21 12.41
CA ASP A 75 -10.83 -7.81 13.06
C ASP A 75 -11.90 -8.27 12.05
N LYS A 76 -12.69 -9.26 12.45
CA LYS A 76 -13.80 -9.80 11.65
C LYS A 76 -14.73 -8.67 11.19
N TYR A 77 -15.03 -8.64 9.89
CA TYR A 77 -15.92 -7.67 9.23
C TYR A 77 -15.45 -6.20 9.22
N ARG A 78 -14.22 -5.90 9.66
CA ARG A 78 -13.66 -4.55 9.55
C ARG A 78 -12.97 -4.35 8.21
N LYS A 79 -12.83 -3.09 7.81
CA LYS A 79 -11.89 -2.68 6.76
C LYS A 79 -10.72 -2.06 7.47
N GLU A 80 -9.52 -2.28 6.94
CA GLU A 80 -8.32 -1.63 7.46
C GLU A 80 -7.76 -0.68 6.42
N ASN A 81 -7.37 0.50 6.89
CA ASN A 81 -6.80 1.56 6.07
C ASN A 81 -5.34 1.74 6.48
N ILE A 82 -4.42 1.48 5.55
CA ILE A 82 -3.00 1.77 5.74
C ILE A 82 -2.67 3.04 4.98
N GLU A 83 -2.17 4.04 5.69
CA GLU A 83 -1.75 5.30 5.10
C GLU A 83 -0.24 5.30 4.84
N LEU A 84 0.15 5.83 3.69
CA LEU A 84 1.53 6.14 3.37
C LEU A 84 1.60 7.52 2.72
N LEU A 85 2.62 8.28 3.09
CA LEU A 85 2.86 9.63 2.55
C LEU A 85 3.99 9.59 1.52
N ILE A 86 3.72 10.15 0.35
CA ILE A 86 4.69 10.29 -0.72
C ILE A 86 5.38 11.65 -0.58
N PRO A 87 6.72 11.69 -0.51
CA PRO A 87 7.47 12.94 -0.43
C PRO A 87 7.10 13.93 -1.55
N ASN A 88 7.28 15.22 -1.28
CA ASN A 88 7.16 16.24 -2.31
C ASN A 88 8.51 16.41 -3.02
N LEU A 89 8.68 15.69 -4.13
CA LEU A 89 9.86 15.72 -4.99
C LEU A 89 9.41 15.82 -6.46
N GLU A 90 10.34 16.19 -7.35
CA GLU A 90 10.06 16.31 -8.78
C GLU A 90 10.14 14.95 -9.48
N TYR A 91 8.99 14.31 -9.65
CA TYR A 91 8.90 12.99 -10.29
C TYR A 91 8.66 13.06 -11.80
N ARG A 92 9.20 12.08 -12.52
CA ARG A 92 8.93 11.80 -13.93
C ARG A 92 7.64 10.99 -14.06
N GLU A 93 7.06 10.95 -15.26
CA GLU A 93 5.77 10.28 -15.51
C GLU A 93 5.79 8.77 -15.27
N ASP A 94 6.93 8.13 -15.56
CA ASP A 94 7.09 6.68 -15.47
C ASP A 94 7.65 6.19 -14.12
N GLU A 95 7.82 7.10 -13.17
CA GLU A 95 8.33 6.79 -11.84
C GLU A 95 7.20 6.31 -10.93
N TYR A 96 7.46 5.25 -10.18
CA TYR A 96 6.43 4.55 -9.41
C TYR A 96 6.99 3.86 -8.17
N ILE A 97 6.10 3.55 -7.24
CA ILE A 97 6.31 2.55 -6.21
C ILE A 97 5.43 1.34 -6.50
N LEU A 98 5.98 0.15 -6.29
CA LEU A 98 5.26 -1.12 -6.34
C LEU A 98 5.12 -1.62 -4.91
N LEU A 99 3.89 -1.62 -4.42
CA LEU A 99 3.52 -2.13 -3.12
C LEU A 99 3.00 -3.55 -3.26
N TYR A 100 3.13 -4.33 -2.20
CA TYR A 100 2.49 -5.63 -2.10
C TYR A 100 1.63 -5.67 -0.85
N VAL A 101 0.51 -6.40 -0.95
CA VAL A 101 -0.31 -6.82 0.18
C VAL A 101 -0.38 -8.33 0.12
N LYS A 102 0.14 -8.99 1.13
CA LYS A 102 0.16 -10.44 1.25
C LYS A 102 -0.80 -10.87 2.34
N ASN A 103 -1.73 -11.74 1.99
CA ASN A 103 -2.53 -12.48 2.96
C ASN A 103 -1.68 -13.61 3.53
N LEU A 104 -1.37 -13.55 4.83
CA LEU A 104 -0.50 -14.53 5.48
C LEU A 104 -1.22 -15.85 5.79
N ASP A 105 -2.55 -15.84 5.91
CA ASP A 105 -3.36 -17.03 6.17
C ASP A 105 -3.49 -17.91 4.91
N LYS A 106 -3.50 -17.28 3.72
CA LYS A 106 -3.61 -17.97 2.42
C LYS A 106 -2.33 -18.01 1.59
N ASN A 107 -1.30 -17.26 2.00
CA ASN A 107 -0.07 -17.05 1.24
C ASN A 107 -0.31 -16.46 -0.17
N GLU A 108 -1.39 -15.71 -0.36
CA GLU A 108 -1.72 -15.01 -1.61
C GLU A 108 -1.19 -13.57 -1.56
N THR A 109 -0.71 -13.04 -2.69
CA THR A 109 -0.16 -11.68 -2.78
C THR A 109 -0.85 -10.89 -3.89
N LYS A 110 -1.20 -9.64 -3.59
CA LYS A 110 -1.67 -8.64 -4.56
C LYS A 110 -0.66 -7.51 -4.64
N GLU A 111 -0.38 -7.06 -5.86
CA GLU A 111 0.55 -5.96 -6.10
C GLU A 111 -0.18 -4.71 -6.55
N ILE A 112 0.33 -3.56 -6.14
CA ILE A 112 -0.28 -2.26 -6.36
C ILE A 112 0.79 -1.31 -6.85
N LYS A 113 0.64 -0.84 -8.08
CA LYS A 113 1.53 0.15 -8.69
C LYS A 113 0.96 1.55 -8.47
N ILE A 114 1.76 2.43 -7.88
CA ILE A 114 1.42 3.84 -7.65
C ILE A 114 2.43 4.71 -8.39
N TYR A 115 1.97 5.45 -9.40
CA TYR A 115 2.78 6.46 -10.07
C TYR A 115 3.03 7.65 -9.13
N LEU A 116 4.22 8.24 -9.22
CA LEU A 116 4.67 9.29 -8.30
C LEU A 116 4.33 10.71 -8.75
N ARG A 117 4.02 10.94 -10.03
CA ARG A 117 3.42 12.20 -10.52
C ARG A 117 1.91 12.33 -10.19
#